data_AF-A0A183AQU0-F1
#
_entry.id   AF-A0A183AQU0-F1
#
_cell.length_a   1.000
_cell.length_b   1.000
_cell.length_c   1.000
_cell.angle_alpha   90.00
_cell.angle_beta   90.00
_cell.angle_gamma   90.00
#
_symmetry.space_group_name_H-M   'P 1'
#
loop_
_entity.id
_entity.type
_entity.pdbx_description
1 polymer ?
#
loop_
_entity_poly.entity_id
_entity_poly.type
_entity_poly.pdbx_seq_one_letter_code
_entity_poly.pdbx_strand_id
1 'polypeptide(L)'
;MEYPETVIAVCIGDPPDIDAASVRAAHPSSGSSAELCAGTHVKNTVDLVDLVVIALRGRKQAVKQFVGVVGDTARQVRLCGNRLLTTAQHREARVSEHPIELSEHIAWLSSELAQHSDHLSYADRELLQACLLRMRTQRNLGRSSVPDTQLDQLVIHLSRAIRETDGLIRMNSNPPYRPELIAEALSQIEPTQTLVVCAGKHALCYFPQLVHLLWLPKNYILMEILPQFTGTGL
;
A
#
# COMPACT_ATOMS: atom_id res chain seq x y z
N MET A 1 15.12 -27.88 31.85
CA MET A 1 16.19 -27.16 31.15
C MET A 1 16.34 -25.85 31.90
N GLU A 2 17.46 -25.66 32.60
CA GLU A 2 17.67 -24.53 33.50
C GLU A 2 18.14 -23.32 32.70
N TYR A 3 17.59 -22.14 33.00
CA TYR A 3 17.94 -20.91 32.30
C TYR A 3 19.33 -20.44 32.79
N PRO A 4 20.21 -19.93 31.92
CA PRO A 4 21.56 -19.52 32.34
C PRO A 4 21.50 -18.39 33.38
N GLU A 5 22.38 -18.46 34.38
CA GLU A 5 22.50 -17.46 35.45
C GLU A 5 22.97 -16.10 34.91
N THR A 6 23.68 -16.08 33.78
CA THR A 6 24.18 -14.86 33.13
C THR A 6 23.78 -14.83 31.67
N VAL A 7 23.28 -13.69 31.20
CA VAL A 7 22.88 -13.44 29.82
C VAL A 7 23.49 -12.13 29.31
N ILE A 8 23.76 -12.06 28.01
CA ILE A 8 24.17 -10.82 27.34
C ILE A 8 22.92 -10.13 26.83
N ALA A 9 22.68 -8.91 27.31
CA ALA A 9 21.60 -8.06 26.86
C ALA A 9 22.16 -6.91 26.02
N VAL A 10 21.51 -6.60 24.92
CA VAL A 10 21.82 -5.47 24.06
C VAL A 10 20.65 -4.49 24.10
N CYS A 11 20.97 -3.24 24.41
CA CYS A 11 20.00 -2.16 24.48
C CYS A 11 20.24 -1.18 23.33
N ILE A 12 19.17 -0.85 22.62
CA ILE A 12 19.15 0.18 21.57
C ILE A 12 18.27 1.31 22.09
N GLY A 13 18.77 2.54 22.05
CA GLY A 13 18.08 3.72 22.60
C GLY A 13 18.47 3.98 24.05
N ASP A 14 17.58 4.62 24.81
CA ASP A 14 17.83 4.92 26.21
C ASP A 14 17.97 3.62 27.03
N PRO A 15 18.97 3.52 27.91
CA PRO A 15 19.14 2.33 28.74
C PRO A 15 17.88 2.14 29.59
N PRO A 16 17.36 0.90 29.69
CA PRO A 16 16.28 0.61 30.61
C PRO A 16 16.74 0.94 32.03
N ASP A 17 15.88 1.57 32.83
CA ASP A 17 16.17 1.85 34.24
C ASP A 17 16.12 0.53 35.02
N ILE A 18 17.29 -0.10 35.22
CA ILE A 18 17.43 -1.42 35.84
C ILE A 18 17.15 -1.35 37.36
N ASP A 19 17.28 -0.16 37.97
CA ASP A 19 17.02 0.05 39.40
C ASP A 19 15.55 0.31 39.72
N ALA A 20 14.72 0.57 38.70
CA ALA A 20 13.28 0.71 38.85
C ALA A 20 12.59 -0.66 38.90
N ALA A 21 12.79 -1.39 40.01
CA ALA A 21 12.06 -2.62 40.37
C ALA A 21 10.54 -2.39 40.65
N SER A 22 9.95 -1.36 40.06
CA SER A 22 8.51 -1.14 40.05
C SER A 22 8.00 -1.47 38.66
N VAL A 23 7.37 -2.64 38.57
CA VAL A 23 6.37 -2.98 37.56
C VAL A 23 5.26 -1.93 37.63
N ARG A 24 5.51 -0.79 37.01
CA ARG A 24 4.47 0.07 36.46
C ARG A 24 4.66 -0.02 34.97
N ALA A 25 3.57 -0.25 34.27
CA ALA A 25 3.48 -0.18 32.82
C ALA A 25 3.85 1.23 32.35
N ALA A 26 5.13 1.56 32.45
CA ALA A 26 5.73 2.68 31.76
C ALA A 26 5.54 2.32 30.30
N HIS A 27 4.68 3.07 29.63
CA HIS A 27 4.61 3.07 28.19
C HIS A 27 6.04 3.04 27.68
N PRO A 28 6.43 2.06 26.83
CA PRO A 28 7.76 2.05 26.26
C PRO A 28 7.98 3.45 25.69
N SER A 29 8.97 4.17 26.20
CA SER A 29 9.43 5.38 25.52
C SER A 29 9.70 4.93 24.09
N SER A 30 9.11 5.64 23.12
CA SER A 30 8.85 5.16 21.75
C SER A 30 10.11 4.90 20.89
N GLY A 31 11.27 4.65 21.50
CA GLY A 31 12.55 4.43 20.83
C GLY A 31 13.56 3.55 21.57
N SER A 32 13.20 2.87 22.67
CA SER A 32 14.11 1.92 23.34
C SER A 32 13.71 0.45 23.13
N SER A 33 14.70 -0.42 22.96
CA SER A 33 14.53 -1.87 22.83
C SER A 33 15.67 -2.59 23.53
N ALA A 34 15.36 -3.67 24.24
CA ALA A 34 16.35 -4.54 24.88
C ALA A 34 16.13 -5.99 24.44
N GLU A 35 17.19 -6.65 23.96
CA GLU A 35 17.14 -8.03 23.50
C GLU A 35 18.32 -8.85 24.04
N LEU A 36 18.10 -10.15 24.24
CA LEU A 36 19.17 -11.08 24.56
C LEU A 36 19.86 -11.50 23.26
N CYS A 37 21.01 -10.90 22.98
CA CYS A 37 21.76 -11.15 21.76
C CYS A 37 23.25 -11.30 22.06
N ALA A 38 23.84 -12.37 21.52
CA ALA A 38 25.28 -12.63 21.60
C ALA A 38 26.01 -12.25 20.29
N GLY A 39 25.35 -11.52 19.40
CA GLY A 39 25.86 -11.13 18.09
C GLY A 39 26.77 -9.90 18.14
N THR A 40 27.23 -9.48 16.97
CA THR A 40 27.95 -8.21 16.79
C THR A 40 26.96 -7.08 16.54
N HIS A 41 27.19 -5.94 17.19
CA HIS A 41 26.32 -4.76 17.09
C HIS A 41 27.12 -3.54 16.66
N VAL A 42 26.46 -2.61 15.99
CA VAL A 42 27.00 -1.27 15.76
C VAL A 42 27.00 -0.49 17.07
N LYS A 43 27.94 0.45 17.21
CA LYS A 43 28.03 1.29 18.42
C LYS A 43 26.90 2.31 18.45
N ASN A 44 26.55 2.90 17.30
CA ASN A 44 25.47 3.88 17.19
C ASN A 44 24.50 3.49 16.06
N THR A 45 23.22 3.82 16.21
CA THR A 45 22.21 3.56 15.17
C THR A 45 22.47 4.34 13.88
N VAL A 46 23.13 5.50 13.96
CA VAL A 46 23.55 6.28 12.79
C VAL A 46 24.54 5.52 11.90
N ASP A 47 25.29 4.57 12.46
CA ASP A 47 26.27 3.76 11.72
C ASP A 47 25.59 2.73 10.80
N LEU A 48 24.26 2.52 10.92
CA LEU A 48 23.48 1.71 9.99
C LEU A 48 23.27 2.40 8.63
N VAL A 49 23.48 3.73 8.55
CA VAL A 49 23.31 4.60 7.38
C VAL A 49 21.88 4.69 6.86
N ASP A 50 21.29 3.58 6.46
CA ASP A 50 19.91 3.49 5.97
C ASP A 50 19.35 2.08 6.25
N LEU A 51 18.02 1.94 6.26
CA LEU A 51 17.29 0.68 6.38
C LEU A 51 16.06 0.71 5.48
N VAL A 52 15.92 -0.32 4.66
CA VAL A 52 14.78 -0.45 3.73
C VAL A 52 14.22 -1.87 3.78
N VAL A 53 12.90 -2.00 3.88
CA VAL A 53 12.20 -3.27 3.72
C VAL A 53 11.99 -3.55 2.23
N ILE A 54 12.49 -4.68 1.75
CA ILE A 54 12.40 -5.09 0.33
C ILE A 54 11.37 -6.20 0.10
N ALA A 55 10.97 -6.94 1.14
CA ALA A 55 9.90 -7.92 1.03
C ALA A 55 9.15 -8.15 2.35
N LEU A 56 7.87 -8.45 2.21
CA LEU A 56 7.01 -8.99 3.26
C LEU A 56 6.52 -10.37 2.82
N ARG A 57 6.88 -11.42 3.57
CA ARG A 57 6.50 -12.81 3.28
C ARG A 57 5.60 -13.34 4.39
N GLY A 58 4.47 -13.94 4.02
CA GLY A 58 3.68 -14.75 4.95
C GLY A 58 4.28 -16.15 5.05
N ARG A 59 4.58 -16.63 6.27
CA ARG A 59 5.00 -18.04 6.47
C ARG A 59 3.83 -18.93 6.91
N LYS A 60 2.98 -18.43 7.81
CA LYS A 60 1.73 -19.04 8.33
C LYS A 60 0.75 -17.91 8.66
N GLN A 61 -0.55 -18.19 8.84
CA GLN A 61 -1.59 -17.17 9.04
C GLN A 61 -1.28 -16.12 10.13
N ALA A 62 -0.48 -16.46 11.15
CA ALA A 62 -0.11 -15.54 12.24
C ALA A 62 1.33 -15.01 12.21
N VAL A 63 2.19 -15.43 11.26
CA VAL A 63 3.62 -15.04 11.25
C VAL A 63 3.98 -14.31 9.97
N LYS A 64 4.43 -13.05 10.13
CA LYS A 64 4.94 -12.18 9.07
C LYS A 64 6.46 -12.13 9.12
N GLN A 65 7.11 -12.35 7.98
CA GLN A 65 8.55 -12.18 7.83
C GLN A 65 8.82 -10.91 7.03
N PHE A 66 9.53 -9.97 7.65
CA PHE A 66 10.08 -8.80 6.97
C PHE A 66 11.50 -9.12 6.50
N VAL A 67 11.82 -8.76 5.26
CA VAL A 67 13.16 -8.84 4.71
C VAL A 67 13.62 -7.41 4.47
N GLY A 68 14.66 -7.00 5.18
CA GLY A 68 15.25 -5.68 5.07
C GLY A 68 16.72 -5.74 4.66
N VAL A 69 17.19 -4.65 4.07
CA VAL A 69 18.60 -4.36 3.81
C VAL A 69 19.00 -3.10 4.58
N VAL A 70 20.28 -2.99 4.93
CA VAL A 70 20.84 -1.82 5.64
C VAL A 70 22.06 -1.26 4.90
N GLY A 71 22.58 -0.11 5.34
CA GLY A 71 23.81 0.46 4.82
C GLY A 71 23.63 1.12 3.43
N ASP A 72 24.73 1.17 2.67
CA ASP A 72 24.75 1.76 1.33
C ASP A 72 23.80 1.06 0.35
N THR A 73 23.60 -0.25 0.49
CA THR A 73 22.63 -1.00 -0.31
C THR A 73 21.22 -0.48 -0.08
N ALA A 74 20.83 -0.24 1.16
CA ALA A 74 19.52 0.33 1.49
C ALA A 74 19.36 1.75 0.91
N ARG A 75 20.41 2.57 1.02
CA ARG A 75 20.44 3.91 0.42
C ARG A 75 20.25 3.86 -1.10
N GLN A 76 20.93 2.95 -1.79
CA GLN A 76 20.80 2.78 -3.24
C GLN A 76 19.38 2.37 -3.65
N VAL A 77 18.76 1.43 -2.91
CA VAL A 77 17.36 1.02 -3.12
C VAL A 77 16.43 2.22 -2.98
N ARG A 78 16.59 3.02 -1.92
CA ARG A 78 15.76 4.21 -1.69
C ARG A 78 15.91 5.25 -2.81
N LEU A 79 17.15 5.53 -3.24
CA LEU A 79 17.41 6.46 -4.34
C LEU A 79 16.79 5.98 -5.66
N CYS A 80 16.89 4.67 -5.94
CA CYS A 80 16.25 4.05 -7.10
C CYS A 80 14.72 4.23 -7.06
N GLY A 81 14.11 3.86 -5.93
CA GLY A 81 12.66 4.00 -5.70
C GLY A 81 12.18 5.43 -5.89
N ASN A 82 12.81 6.40 -5.22
CA ASN A 82 12.48 7.82 -5.34
C ASN A 82 12.54 8.33 -6.78
N ARG A 83 13.59 7.95 -7.53
CA ARG A 83 13.77 8.35 -8.93
C ARG A 83 12.64 7.80 -9.81
N LEU A 84 12.33 6.51 -9.68
CA LEU A 84 11.27 5.88 -10.46
C LEU A 84 9.89 6.43 -10.10
N LEU A 85 9.61 6.63 -8.81
CA LEU A 85 8.34 7.20 -8.36
C LEU A 85 8.12 8.61 -8.89
N THR A 86 9.13 9.48 -8.77
CA THR A 86 9.04 10.85 -9.29
C THR A 86 8.75 10.84 -10.79
N THR A 87 9.43 9.96 -11.53
CA THR A 87 9.25 9.85 -12.99
C THR A 87 7.87 9.28 -13.35
N ALA A 88 7.40 8.26 -12.62
CA ALA A 88 6.10 7.65 -12.82
C ALA A 88 4.96 8.64 -12.52
N GLN A 89 5.06 9.40 -11.43
CA GLN A 89 4.10 10.45 -11.06
C GLN A 89 4.05 11.56 -12.10
N HIS A 90 5.21 12.02 -12.58
CA HIS A 90 5.27 13.03 -13.62
C HIS A 90 4.64 12.53 -14.93
N ARG A 91 4.95 11.30 -15.34
CA ARG A 91 4.31 10.67 -16.51
C ARG A 91 2.80 10.51 -16.31
N GLU A 92 2.35 10.13 -15.12
CA GLU A 92 0.92 10.00 -14.78
C GLU A 92 0.20 11.35 -14.91
N ALA A 93 0.77 12.43 -14.37
CA ALA A 93 0.21 13.77 -14.48
C ALA A 93 0.10 14.23 -15.95
N ARG A 94 1.14 13.97 -16.75
CA ARG A 94 1.19 14.32 -18.18
C ARG A 94 0.12 13.62 -19.04
N VAL A 95 -0.43 12.49 -18.59
CA VAL A 95 -1.51 11.80 -19.32
C VAL A 95 -2.72 12.70 -19.50
N SER A 96 -3.02 13.58 -18.54
CA SER A 96 -4.16 14.51 -18.63
C SER A 96 -4.01 15.51 -19.77
N GLU A 97 -2.78 15.93 -20.06
CA GLU A 97 -2.46 16.90 -21.12
C GLU A 97 -2.18 16.22 -22.46
N HIS A 98 -1.56 15.03 -22.43
CA HIS A 98 -1.10 14.30 -23.61
C HIS A 98 -1.58 12.83 -23.57
N PRO A 99 -2.89 12.54 -23.73
CA PRO A 99 -3.44 11.19 -23.60
C PRO A 99 -2.88 10.17 -24.60
N ILE A 100 -2.36 10.64 -25.74
CA ILE A 100 -1.77 9.82 -26.80
C ILE A 100 -0.51 9.07 -26.31
N GLU A 101 0.23 9.66 -25.36
CA GLU A 101 1.47 9.07 -24.80
C GLU A 101 1.19 7.97 -23.76
N LEU A 102 -0.07 7.76 -23.36
CA LEU A 102 -0.44 6.85 -22.26
C LEU A 102 0.07 5.42 -22.47
N SER A 103 -0.01 4.91 -23.70
CA SER A 103 0.45 3.54 -23.99
C SER A 103 1.96 3.39 -23.84
N GLU A 104 2.72 4.43 -24.21
CA GLU A 104 4.17 4.48 -24.01
C GLU A 104 4.52 4.53 -22.53
N HIS A 105 3.82 5.36 -21.75
CA HIS A 105 4.05 5.48 -20.30
C HIS A 105 3.75 4.17 -19.56
N ILE A 106 2.68 3.46 -19.93
CA ILE A 106 2.36 2.13 -19.39
C ILE A 106 3.46 1.11 -19.74
N ALA A 107 3.96 1.14 -20.98
CA ALA A 107 5.01 0.22 -21.43
C ALA A 107 6.32 0.48 -20.67
N TRP A 108 6.72 1.75 -20.54
CA TRP A 108 7.87 2.16 -19.75
C TRP A 108 7.76 1.67 -18.30
N LEU A 109 6.68 1.99 -17.60
CA LEU A 109 6.53 1.63 -16.18
C LEU A 109 6.46 0.11 -15.97
N SER A 110 5.84 -0.62 -16.90
CA SER A 110 5.84 -2.08 -16.88
C SER A 110 7.26 -2.65 -17.03
N SER A 111 8.09 -2.05 -17.89
CA SER A 111 9.48 -2.43 -18.09
C SER A 111 10.33 -2.14 -16.86
N GLU A 112 10.21 -0.95 -16.28
CA GLU A 112 10.96 -0.55 -15.08
C GLU A 112 10.66 -1.46 -13.88
N LEU A 113 9.37 -1.80 -13.68
CA LEU A 113 8.95 -2.72 -12.62
C LEU A 113 9.49 -4.14 -12.81
N ALA A 114 9.61 -4.61 -14.07
CA ALA A 114 10.20 -5.90 -14.37
C ALA A 114 11.71 -5.89 -14.09
N GLN A 115 12.41 -4.86 -14.57
CA GLN A 115 13.86 -4.73 -14.45
C GLN A 115 14.33 -4.53 -13.00
N HIS A 116 13.55 -3.84 -12.16
CA HIS A 116 13.93 -3.48 -10.79
C HIS A 116 13.16 -4.27 -9.72
N SER A 117 12.55 -5.40 -10.07
CA SER A 117 11.69 -6.19 -9.17
C SER A 117 12.33 -6.58 -7.83
N ASP A 118 13.66 -6.81 -7.82
CA ASP A 118 14.47 -7.17 -6.64
C ASP A 118 15.23 -5.99 -6.00
N HIS A 119 15.21 -4.81 -6.63
CA HIS A 119 16.02 -3.64 -6.24
C HIS A 119 15.19 -2.45 -5.77
N LEU A 120 13.91 -2.67 -5.50
CA LEU A 120 12.99 -1.67 -4.97
C LEU A 120 12.60 -2.02 -3.54
N SER A 121 12.31 -0.98 -2.77
CA SER A 121 11.65 -1.21 -1.49
C SER A 121 10.28 -1.83 -1.75
N TYR A 122 9.81 -2.61 -0.79
CA TYR A 122 8.47 -3.17 -0.83
C TYR A 122 7.44 -2.06 -1.05
N ALA A 123 7.57 -0.96 -0.32
CA ALA A 123 6.63 0.16 -0.37
C ALA A 123 6.65 0.87 -1.74
N ASP A 124 7.82 1.17 -2.30
CA ASP A 124 7.93 1.84 -3.60
C ASP A 124 7.37 0.97 -4.73
N ARG A 125 7.55 -0.35 -4.65
CA ARG A 125 6.98 -1.29 -5.61
C ARG A 125 5.46 -1.25 -5.60
N GLU A 126 4.82 -1.25 -4.43
CA GLU A 126 3.36 -1.15 -4.31
C GLU A 126 2.85 0.17 -4.91
N LEU A 127 3.56 1.28 -4.67
CA LEU A 127 3.23 2.59 -5.24
C LEU A 127 3.30 2.62 -6.77
N LEU A 128 4.39 2.09 -7.33
CA LEU A 128 4.59 2.01 -8.78
C LEU A 128 3.57 1.07 -9.43
N GLN A 129 3.22 -0.04 -8.79
CA GLN A 129 2.15 -0.94 -9.25
C GLN A 129 0.78 -0.26 -9.23
N ALA A 130 0.47 0.51 -8.18
CA ALA A 130 -0.75 1.29 -8.11
C ALA A 130 -0.81 2.36 -9.22
N CYS A 131 0.32 3.02 -9.50
CA CYS A 131 0.45 3.97 -10.63
C CYS A 131 0.19 3.30 -11.98
N LEU A 132 0.83 2.16 -12.22
CA LEU A 132 0.63 1.39 -13.45
C LEU A 132 -0.83 0.97 -13.63
N LEU A 133 -1.48 0.54 -12.54
CA LEU A 133 -2.90 0.20 -12.54
C LEU A 133 -3.75 1.40 -12.94
N ARG A 134 -3.56 2.58 -12.32
CA ARG A 134 -4.32 3.80 -12.66
C ARG A 134 -4.13 4.23 -14.12
N MET A 135 -2.90 4.18 -14.64
CA MET A 135 -2.66 4.46 -16.06
C MET A 135 -3.39 3.45 -16.97
N ARG A 136 -3.35 2.15 -16.65
CA ARG A 136 -4.09 1.11 -17.40
C ARG A 136 -5.59 1.31 -17.32
N THR A 137 -6.10 1.69 -16.15
CA THR A 137 -7.49 2.07 -15.93
C THR A 137 -7.89 3.22 -16.84
N GLN A 138 -7.12 4.31 -16.87
CA GLN A 138 -7.38 5.45 -17.73
C GLN A 138 -7.36 5.08 -19.22
N ARG A 139 -6.45 4.19 -19.65
CA ARG A 139 -6.41 3.69 -21.03
C ARG A 139 -7.68 2.92 -21.38
N ASN A 140 -8.15 2.10 -20.45
CA ASN A 140 -9.37 1.31 -20.64
C ASN A 140 -10.62 2.20 -20.65
N LEU A 141 -10.65 3.27 -19.84
CA LEU A 141 -11.72 4.28 -19.85
C LEU A 141 -11.72 5.09 -21.15
N GLY A 142 -10.57 5.56 -21.63
CA GLY A 142 -10.46 6.26 -22.91
C GLY A 142 -10.73 5.39 -24.15
N ARG A 143 -10.62 4.06 -24.02
CA ARG A 143 -11.05 3.07 -25.03
C ARG A 143 -12.49 2.60 -24.83
N SER A 144 -13.09 2.92 -23.68
CA SER A 144 -14.45 2.53 -23.36
C SER A 144 -15.37 3.44 -24.15
N SER A 145 -15.88 2.91 -25.26
CA SER A 145 -17.21 3.24 -25.77
C SER A 145 -18.29 2.78 -24.77
N VAL A 146 -18.10 3.00 -23.48
CA VAL A 146 -19.15 2.79 -22.49
C VAL A 146 -20.10 3.93 -22.73
N PRO A 147 -21.33 3.68 -23.20
CA PRO A 147 -22.28 4.75 -23.40
C PRO A 147 -22.46 5.46 -22.05
N ASP A 148 -22.40 6.79 -22.03
CA ASP A 148 -22.50 7.63 -20.82
C ASP A 148 -23.62 7.15 -19.86
N THR A 149 -24.67 6.57 -20.43
CA THR A 149 -25.79 5.93 -19.73
C THR A 149 -25.40 4.85 -18.71
N GLN A 150 -24.32 4.07 -18.89
CA GLN A 150 -23.89 3.08 -17.89
C GLN A 150 -23.17 3.72 -16.70
N LEU A 151 -22.39 4.78 -16.95
CA LEU A 151 -21.72 5.52 -15.88
C LEU A 151 -22.74 6.29 -15.05
N ASP A 152 -23.69 6.96 -15.71
CA ASP A 152 -24.79 7.67 -15.05
C ASP A 152 -25.62 6.72 -14.17
N GLN A 153 -25.97 5.54 -14.68
CA GLN A 153 -26.68 4.52 -13.90
C GLN A 153 -25.87 4.04 -12.69
N LEU A 154 -24.56 3.88 -12.85
CA LEU A 154 -23.67 3.47 -11.76
C LEU A 154 -23.52 4.57 -10.71
N VAL A 155 -23.40 5.83 -11.11
CA VAL A 155 -23.36 7.01 -10.22
C VAL A 155 -24.64 7.10 -9.40
N ILE A 156 -25.81 6.96 -10.05
CA ILE A 156 -27.11 6.95 -9.35
C ILE A 156 -27.17 5.78 -8.36
N HIS A 157 -26.75 4.58 -8.77
CA HIS A 157 -26.79 3.41 -7.92
C HIS A 157 -25.87 3.55 -6.70
N LEU A 158 -24.63 3.99 -6.90
CA LEU A 158 -23.67 4.22 -5.82
C LEU A 158 -24.12 5.33 -4.89
N SER A 159 -24.64 6.45 -5.42
CA SER A 159 -25.16 7.56 -4.59
C SER A 159 -26.26 7.11 -3.64
N ARG A 160 -27.16 6.23 -4.12
CA ARG A 160 -28.19 5.62 -3.29
C ARG A 160 -27.58 4.67 -2.26
N ALA A 161 -26.72 3.75 -2.69
CA ALA A 161 -26.09 2.77 -1.80
C ALA A 161 -25.26 3.44 -0.69
N ILE A 162 -24.57 4.55 -0.97
CA ILE A 162 -23.81 5.32 0.02
C ILE A 162 -24.72 5.86 1.13
N ARG A 163 -25.94 6.28 0.81
CA ARG A 163 -26.92 6.78 1.80
C ARG A 163 -27.53 5.65 2.63
N GLU A 164 -27.60 4.45 2.07
CA GLU A 164 -28.28 3.29 2.65
C GLU A 164 -27.32 2.36 3.42
N THR A 165 -26.00 2.55 3.30
CA THR A 165 -24.98 1.67 3.89
C THR A 165 -23.99 2.43 4.77
N ASP A 166 -23.50 1.76 5.80
CA ASP A 166 -22.45 2.27 6.70
C ASP A 166 -21.05 1.99 6.12
N GLY A 167 -20.81 2.48 4.91
CA GLY A 167 -19.50 2.42 4.26
C GLY A 167 -19.17 1.16 3.46
N LEU A 168 -19.88 0.03 3.62
CA LEU A 168 -19.66 -1.18 2.81
C LEU A 168 -20.74 -1.35 1.73
N ILE A 169 -20.36 -1.27 0.46
CA ILE A 169 -21.25 -1.41 -0.69
C ILE A 169 -20.90 -2.68 -1.45
N ARG A 170 -21.87 -3.58 -1.62
CA ARG A 170 -21.72 -4.79 -2.43
C ARG A 170 -22.44 -4.61 -3.77
N MET A 171 -21.67 -4.59 -4.85
CA MET A 171 -22.19 -4.48 -6.21
C MET A 171 -22.53 -5.86 -6.75
N ASN A 172 -23.82 -6.20 -6.73
CA ASN A 172 -24.34 -7.43 -7.29
C ASN A 172 -24.75 -7.23 -8.76
N SER A 173 -23.80 -6.90 -9.64
CA SER A 173 -24.05 -6.83 -11.08
C SER A 173 -23.51 -8.07 -11.80
N ASN A 174 -24.23 -8.56 -12.81
CA ASN A 174 -23.76 -9.60 -13.72
C ASN A 174 -23.85 -9.10 -15.17
N PRO A 175 -22.71 -8.82 -15.84
CA PRO A 175 -21.34 -8.95 -15.36
C PRO A 175 -20.98 -7.94 -14.25
N PRO A 176 -19.97 -8.24 -13.40
CA PRO A 176 -19.51 -7.33 -12.37
C PRO A 176 -18.97 -6.04 -13.01
N TYR A 177 -19.29 -4.89 -12.42
CA TYR A 177 -18.71 -3.61 -12.84
C TYR A 177 -17.20 -3.67 -12.75
N ARG A 178 -16.56 -3.15 -13.80
CA ARG A 178 -15.11 -2.95 -13.83
C ARG A 178 -14.71 -1.99 -12.71
N PRO A 179 -13.68 -2.28 -11.89
CA PRO A 179 -13.24 -1.39 -10.81
C PRO A 179 -12.94 0.03 -11.28
N GLU A 180 -12.52 0.16 -12.53
CA GLU A 180 -12.29 1.44 -13.22
C GLU A 180 -13.54 2.32 -13.28
N LEU A 181 -14.69 1.74 -13.63
CA LEU A 181 -15.97 2.47 -13.72
C LEU A 181 -16.46 2.86 -12.33
N ILE A 182 -16.19 2.03 -11.32
CA ILE A 182 -16.53 2.31 -9.92
C ILE A 182 -15.68 3.47 -9.40
N ALA A 183 -14.38 3.47 -9.67
CA ALA A 183 -13.49 4.56 -9.29
C ALA A 183 -13.94 5.90 -9.92
N GLU A 184 -14.30 5.88 -11.20
CA GLU A 184 -14.80 7.06 -11.91
C GLU A 184 -16.13 7.57 -11.34
N ALA A 185 -17.08 6.68 -11.09
CA ALA A 185 -18.34 7.04 -10.47
C ALA A 185 -18.16 7.64 -9.07
N LEU A 186 -17.24 7.09 -8.26
CA LEU A 186 -16.93 7.65 -6.94
C LEU A 186 -16.21 9.00 -7.02
N SER A 187 -15.39 9.26 -8.04
CA SER A 187 -14.83 10.59 -8.25
C SER A 187 -15.86 11.64 -8.66
N GLN A 188 -16.97 11.24 -9.31
CA GLN A 188 -18.08 12.17 -9.59
C GLN A 188 -18.96 12.42 -8.35
N ILE A 189 -19.08 11.42 -7.48
CA ILE A 189 -19.90 11.53 -6.26
C ILE A 189 -19.19 12.31 -5.16
N GLU A 190 -17.86 12.20 -5.08
CA GLU A 190 -17.01 12.73 -3.99
C GLU A 190 -17.60 12.44 -2.59
N PRO A 191 -17.76 11.16 -2.20
CA PRO A 191 -18.34 10.79 -0.91
C PRO A 191 -17.56 11.41 0.25
N THR A 192 -18.24 11.89 1.29
CA THR A 192 -17.57 12.47 2.48
C THR A 192 -17.15 11.43 3.52
N GLN A 193 -17.59 10.19 3.38
CA GLN A 193 -17.27 9.06 4.26
C GLN A 193 -16.36 8.04 3.57
N THR A 194 -15.59 7.29 4.36
CA THR A 194 -14.81 6.16 3.86
C THR A 194 -15.75 5.07 3.34
N LEU A 195 -15.47 4.54 2.14
CA LEU A 195 -16.27 3.49 1.52
C LEU A 195 -15.40 2.29 1.16
N VAL A 196 -16.00 1.11 1.13
CA VAL A 196 -15.46 -0.10 0.53
C VAL A 196 -16.50 -0.63 -0.44
N VAL A 197 -16.19 -0.57 -1.74
CA VAL A 197 -17.07 -1.05 -2.81
C VAL A 197 -16.55 -2.38 -3.33
N CYS A 198 -17.26 -3.47 -3.02
CA CYS A 198 -16.94 -4.81 -3.51
C CYS A 198 -17.66 -5.06 -4.84
N ALA A 199 -16.92 -5.38 -5.89
CA ALA A 199 -17.44 -5.75 -7.21
C ALA A 199 -16.76 -7.02 -7.74
N GLY A 200 -17.50 -8.13 -7.70
CA GLY A 200 -16.97 -9.44 -8.01
C GLY A 200 -15.79 -9.80 -7.10
N LYS A 201 -14.62 -10.04 -7.71
CA LYS A 201 -13.38 -10.40 -7.00
C LYS A 201 -12.51 -9.21 -6.59
N HIS A 202 -12.99 -7.98 -6.76
CA HIS A 202 -12.22 -6.78 -6.40
C HIS A 202 -12.98 -5.95 -5.35
N ALA A 203 -12.24 -5.31 -4.47
CA ALA A 203 -12.74 -4.30 -3.53
C ALA A 203 -12.03 -2.98 -3.82
N LEU A 204 -12.78 -1.90 -3.93
CA LEU A 204 -12.26 -0.55 -4.06
C LEU A 204 -12.58 0.22 -2.78
N CYS A 205 -11.55 0.55 -1.99
CA CYS A 205 -11.70 1.35 -0.79
C CYS A 205 -11.51 2.83 -1.13
N TYR A 206 -12.46 3.70 -0.81
CA TYR A 206 -12.38 5.15 -0.99
C TYR A 206 -12.22 5.86 0.36
N PHE A 207 -11.31 6.82 0.47
CA PHE A 207 -10.93 7.52 1.69
C PHE A 207 -10.93 9.04 1.48
N PRO A 208 -12.04 9.75 1.79
CA PRO A 208 -12.15 11.17 1.49
C PRO A 208 -11.20 12.07 2.28
N GLN A 209 -10.82 11.65 3.49
CA GLN A 209 -9.97 12.44 4.39
C GLN A 209 -8.47 12.18 4.21
N LEU A 210 -8.09 11.20 3.39
CA LEU A 210 -6.69 10.83 3.17
C LEU A 210 -6.10 11.57 1.96
N VAL A 211 -6.19 12.90 1.96
CA VAL A 211 -5.53 13.76 0.96
C VAL A 211 -4.00 13.86 1.24
N HIS A 212 -3.57 13.48 2.44
CA HIS A 212 -2.18 13.69 2.94
C HIS A 212 -1.38 12.41 3.24
N LEU A 213 -1.91 11.21 2.99
CA LEU A 213 -1.01 10.06 2.94
C LEU A 213 -0.26 10.12 1.61
N LEU A 214 1.04 10.41 1.71
CA LEU A 214 2.09 10.47 0.67
C LEU A 214 2.19 9.26 -0.28
N TRP A 215 1.20 8.36 -0.28
CA TRP A 215 1.28 7.02 -0.83
C TRP A 215 0.18 6.68 -1.86
N LEU A 216 -0.79 7.54 -2.16
CA LEU A 216 -1.79 7.24 -3.21
C LEU A 216 -2.29 8.52 -3.89
N PRO A 217 -2.04 8.71 -5.21
CA PRO A 217 -2.73 9.76 -5.94
C PRO A 217 -4.12 9.21 -6.32
N LYS A 218 -5.13 9.95 -5.86
CA LYS A 218 -6.57 9.63 -5.78
C LYS A 218 -6.94 8.77 -4.56
N ASN A 219 -8.00 9.19 -3.89
CA ASN A 219 -8.52 8.71 -2.61
C ASN A 219 -8.96 7.23 -2.60
N TYR A 220 -8.43 6.34 -3.44
CA TYR A 220 -8.87 4.95 -3.50
C TYR A 220 -7.75 3.90 -3.56
N ILE A 221 -8.02 2.74 -2.97
CA ILE A 221 -7.20 1.52 -3.01
C ILE A 221 -7.99 0.43 -3.70
N LEU A 222 -7.42 -0.17 -4.75
CA LEU A 222 -7.96 -1.40 -5.33
C LEU A 222 -7.30 -2.61 -4.65
N MET A 223 -8.11 -3.51 -4.12
CA MET A 223 -7.70 -4.78 -3.52
C MET A 223 -8.34 -5.95 -4.26
N GLU A 224 -7.60 -7.04 -4.45
CA GLU A 224 -8.19 -8.31 -4.91
C GLU A 224 -8.73 -9.07 -3.68
N ILE A 225 -10.01 -9.42 -3.72
CA ILE A 225 -10.67 -10.19 -2.66
C ILE A 225 -10.29 -11.65 -2.85
N LEU A 226 -9.52 -12.21 -1.91
CA LEU A 226 -9.19 -13.63 -1.93
C LEU A 226 -10.49 -14.48 -1.85
N PRO A 227 -10.61 -15.60 -2.59
CA PRO A 227 -11.82 -16.43 -2.66
C PRO A 227 -12.35 -16.92 -1.30
N GLN A 228 -11.50 -16.95 -0.28
CA GLN A 228 -11.85 -17.31 1.09
C GLN A 228 -12.74 -16.27 1.82
N PHE A 229 -12.97 -15.10 1.22
CA PHE A 229 -13.90 -14.07 1.73
C PHE A 229 -15.16 -13.89 0.85
N THR A 230 -15.24 -14.56 -0.30
CA THR A 230 -16.46 -14.62 -1.11
C THR A 230 -17.37 -15.69 -0.52
N GLY A 231 -18.03 -15.38 0.60
CA GLY A 231 -18.99 -16.28 1.23
C GLY A 231 -20.19 -16.56 0.31
N THR A 232 -20.06 -17.54 -0.57
CA THR A 232 -21.17 -18.40 -0.99
C THR A 232 -21.25 -19.53 0.03
N GLY A 233 -21.97 -19.27 1.11
CA GLY A 233 -22.09 -20.17 2.24
C GLY A 233 -23.16 -19.68 3.19
N LEU A 234 -24.40 -19.64 2.69
CA LEU A 234 -25.66 -19.97 3.35
C LEU A 234 -26.76 -20.04 2.27
#